data_AF-A0A2U9IK54-F1
#
_entry.id   AF-A0A2U9IK54-F1
#
_cell.length_a   1.000
_cell.length_b   1.000
_cell.length_c   1.000
_cell.angle_alpha   90.00
_cell.angle_beta   90.00
_cell.angle_gamma   90.00
#
_symmetry.space_group_name_H-M   'P 1'
#
loop_
_entity.id
_entity.type
_entity.pdbx_description
1 polymer ?
#
loop_
_entity_poly.entity_id
_entity_poly.type
_entity_poly.pdbx_seq_one_letter_code
_entity_poly.pdbx_strand_id
1 'polypeptide(L)'
;MEIEGIADLPLHTGHVPSWLVPIMKRLSKSIIDIMILEWGQKKVIERLSNPLWFQAFNNIIGMDWDSSGSTTVTLGILKDVINPKEEGIAILGGKGKNALKVPEEVERLSKIFDIDPFEMTKISKLVAKVDTTLLQDGHQLYHHSMIISEDGYWGIIQQGMNEETKFARRYHWKNTNNFIVEPHEGIAGIRGKAVNIIEKNYENSRKLVLDLLRENPKNIISEIQMAKAMLKGQTTLESWINGATFITSSKDARIIYMKPLDERKIKPVLEKLYEANPNNLEEALLEGLGPSTAKALYLISDLIYNEPPSYNDPVNTSLDPFKYAYAIGGKDGIPYPVNKKVAEEVIVTLEDILAKAKLDSSDKEFTLKKLRDLSNGNKKGS
;
A
#
# COMPACT_ATOMS: atom_id res chain seq x y z
N MET A 1 -19.87 12.47 -12.59
CA MET A 1 -19.74 12.66 -11.13
C MET A 1 -18.95 11.47 -10.63
N GLU A 2 -17.65 11.65 -10.46
CA GLU A 2 -16.71 10.54 -10.28
C GLU A 2 -16.84 9.97 -8.86
N ILE A 3 -16.92 8.64 -8.76
CA ILE A 3 -16.98 7.91 -7.49
C ILE A 3 -15.57 7.40 -7.18
N GLU A 4 -14.68 8.34 -6.89
CA GLU A 4 -13.67 8.11 -5.86
C GLU A 4 -14.46 7.70 -4.56
N GLY A 5 -14.11 6.67 -3.78
CA GLY A 5 -14.94 6.09 -2.69
C GLY A 5 -14.60 6.23 -1.15
N ILE A 6 -13.32 6.32 -0.77
CA ILE A 6 -12.58 6.39 0.54
C ILE A 6 -12.31 5.17 1.46
N ALA A 7 -11.02 4.99 1.85
CA ALA A 7 -10.57 4.11 2.94
C ALA A 7 -10.28 4.93 4.20
N ASP A 8 -11.16 4.82 5.19
CA ASP A 8 -10.92 5.37 6.51
C ASP A 8 -9.88 4.50 7.22
N LEU A 9 -8.92 5.15 7.90
CA LEU A 9 -7.91 4.48 8.73
C LEU A 9 -7.98 5.02 10.17
N PRO A 10 -9.09 4.78 10.92
CA PRO A 10 -9.18 5.11 12.33
C PRO A 10 -7.97 4.63 13.14
N LEU A 11 -7.60 5.44 14.14
CA LEU A 11 -6.53 5.12 15.09
C LEU A 11 -7.01 4.06 16.09
N HIS A 12 -6.64 2.79 15.86
CA HIS A 12 -6.91 1.68 16.76
C HIS A 12 -5.74 1.42 17.70
N THR A 13 -6.07 1.07 18.95
CA THR A 13 -5.11 0.66 19.99
C THR A 13 -4.98 -0.86 20.14
N GLY A 14 -5.79 -1.63 19.40
CA GLY A 14 -5.79 -3.10 19.46
C GLY A 14 -4.50 -3.73 18.92
N HIS A 15 -4.06 -4.80 19.56
CA HIS A 15 -2.95 -5.63 19.10
C HIS A 15 -3.44 -6.86 18.33
N VAL A 16 -2.61 -7.36 17.41
CA VAL A 16 -2.87 -8.64 16.73
C VAL A 16 -2.75 -9.78 17.76
N PRO A 17 -3.74 -10.71 17.84
CA PRO A 17 -3.63 -11.86 18.71
C PRO A 17 -2.40 -12.71 18.39
N SER A 18 -1.68 -13.16 19.42
CA SER A 18 -0.44 -13.95 19.27
C SER A 18 -0.63 -15.22 18.45
N TRP A 19 -1.82 -15.83 18.46
CA TRP A 19 -2.14 -17.01 17.65
C TRP A 19 -2.32 -16.71 16.16
N LEU A 20 -2.62 -15.47 15.78
CA LEU A 20 -2.83 -15.09 14.38
C LEU A 20 -1.50 -14.80 13.68
N VAL A 21 -0.51 -14.28 14.42
CA VAL A 21 0.82 -13.93 13.87
C VAL A 21 1.50 -15.08 13.10
N PRO A 22 1.55 -16.34 13.57
CA PRO A 22 2.12 -17.45 12.80
C PRO A 22 1.41 -17.71 11.47
N ILE A 23 0.08 -17.60 11.45
CA ILE A 23 -0.75 -17.75 10.24
C ILE A 23 -0.42 -16.63 9.24
N MET A 24 -0.40 -15.38 9.72
CA MET A 24 -0.04 -14.21 8.91
C MET A 24 1.35 -14.38 8.29
N LYS A 25 2.33 -14.86 9.06
CA LYS A 25 3.71 -15.08 8.61
C LYS A 25 3.80 -16.11 7.50
N ARG A 26 3.32 -17.34 7.73
CA ARG A 26 3.40 -18.42 6.71
C ARG A 26 2.63 -18.09 5.45
N LEU A 27 1.43 -17.50 5.57
CA LEU A 27 0.63 -17.09 4.43
C LEU A 27 1.29 -15.93 3.65
N SER A 28 1.85 -14.94 4.35
CA SER A 28 2.61 -13.84 3.72
C SER A 28 3.81 -14.36 2.95
N LYS A 29 4.63 -15.24 3.56
CA LYS A 29 5.81 -15.83 2.93
C LYS A 29 5.41 -16.61 1.67
N SER A 30 4.40 -17.46 1.78
CA SER A 30 3.95 -18.30 0.67
C SER A 30 3.46 -17.48 -0.54
N ILE A 31 2.68 -16.42 -0.30
CA ILE A 31 2.18 -15.54 -1.37
C ILE A 31 3.34 -14.78 -2.03
N ILE A 32 4.26 -14.21 -1.23
CA ILE A 32 5.40 -13.45 -1.75
C ILE A 32 6.34 -14.36 -2.55
N ASP A 33 6.68 -15.55 -2.06
CA ASP A 33 7.54 -16.51 -2.76
C ASP A 33 6.95 -16.91 -4.13
N ILE A 34 5.65 -17.16 -4.19
CA ILE A 34 4.96 -17.46 -5.47
C ILE A 34 5.06 -16.26 -6.40
N MET A 35 4.81 -15.04 -5.92
CA MET A 35 4.92 -13.84 -6.76
C MET A 35 6.34 -13.57 -7.26
N ILE A 36 7.38 -13.85 -6.46
CA ILE A 36 8.78 -13.73 -6.90
C ILE A 36 9.08 -14.78 -7.96
N LEU A 37 8.67 -16.04 -7.77
CA LEU A 37 8.89 -17.12 -8.73
C LEU A 37 8.17 -16.91 -10.07
N GLU A 38 7.01 -16.23 -10.05
CA GLU A 38 6.15 -15.95 -11.20
C GLU A 38 6.53 -14.66 -11.93
N TRP A 39 6.77 -13.57 -11.19
CA TRP A 39 6.84 -12.20 -11.73
C TRP A 39 8.13 -11.46 -11.40
N GLY A 40 8.99 -12.01 -10.55
CA GLY A 40 10.22 -11.37 -10.08
C GLY A 40 9.99 -10.26 -9.04
N GLN A 41 11.11 -9.81 -8.45
CA GLN A 41 11.13 -8.93 -7.29
C GLN A 41 10.49 -7.56 -7.57
N LYS A 42 10.77 -6.99 -8.74
CA LYS A 42 10.23 -5.68 -9.14
C LYS A 42 8.71 -5.65 -9.11
N LYS A 43 8.04 -6.67 -9.65
CA LYS A 43 6.57 -6.73 -9.66
C LYS A 43 6.01 -6.81 -8.24
N VAL A 44 6.65 -7.55 -7.33
CA VAL A 44 6.26 -7.58 -5.91
C VAL A 44 6.34 -6.20 -5.26
N ILE A 45 7.41 -5.45 -5.54
CA ILE A 45 7.57 -4.07 -5.06
C ILE A 45 6.49 -3.16 -5.65
N GLU A 46 6.24 -3.21 -6.96
CA GLU A 46 5.17 -2.43 -7.61
C GLU A 46 3.78 -2.72 -7.01
N ARG A 47 3.51 -3.99 -6.70
CA ARG A 47 2.25 -4.45 -6.10
C ARG A 47 2.11 -3.96 -4.66
N LEU A 48 3.15 -4.08 -3.84
CA LEU A 48 3.16 -3.55 -2.47
C LEU A 48 3.06 -2.02 -2.43
N SER A 49 3.65 -1.32 -3.40
CA SER A 49 3.52 0.13 -3.61
C SER A 49 2.15 0.56 -4.16
N ASN A 50 1.26 -0.35 -4.52
CA ASN A 50 -0.09 0.02 -4.94
C ASN A 50 -1.05 -0.03 -3.72
N PRO A 51 -1.69 1.09 -3.31
CA PRO A 51 -2.48 1.13 -2.08
C PRO A 51 -3.71 0.19 -2.07
N LEU A 52 -4.29 -0.12 -3.23
CA LEU A 52 -5.40 -1.09 -3.34
C LEU A 52 -4.88 -2.51 -3.11
N TRP A 53 -3.82 -2.89 -3.82
CA TRP A 53 -3.25 -4.24 -3.73
C TRP A 53 -2.61 -4.49 -2.35
N PHE A 54 -1.94 -3.49 -1.77
CA PHE A 54 -1.43 -3.57 -0.41
C PHE A 54 -2.55 -3.81 0.62
N GLN A 55 -3.70 -3.15 0.48
CA GLN A 55 -4.84 -3.43 1.36
C GLN A 55 -5.41 -4.83 1.10
N ALA A 56 -5.45 -5.26 -0.16
CA ALA A 56 -5.94 -6.58 -0.53
C ALA A 56 -5.07 -7.69 0.10
N PHE A 57 -3.75 -7.54 0.03
CA PHE A 57 -2.79 -8.40 0.71
C PHE A 57 -2.94 -8.37 2.24
N ASN A 58 -3.07 -7.19 2.86
CA ASN A 58 -3.37 -7.07 4.29
C ASN A 58 -4.62 -7.86 4.69
N ASN A 59 -5.68 -7.76 3.88
CA ASN A 59 -6.96 -8.41 4.17
C ASN A 59 -6.87 -9.94 3.97
N ILE A 60 -6.09 -10.41 2.98
CA ILE A 60 -5.92 -11.85 2.71
C ILE A 60 -5.17 -12.58 3.82
N ILE A 61 -4.25 -11.89 4.51
CA ILE A 61 -3.55 -12.42 5.69
C ILE A 61 -4.37 -12.30 6.99
N GLY A 62 -5.64 -11.87 6.90
CA GLY A 62 -6.59 -11.85 8.01
C GLY A 62 -6.47 -10.64 8.94
N MET A 63 -5.81 -9.55 8.50
CA MET A 63 -5.79 -8.27 9.22
C MET A 63 -7.04 -7.43 8.88
N ASP A 64 -7.36 -6.45 9.73
CA ASP A 64 -8.53 -5.59 9.55
C ASP A 64 -8.45 -4.77 8.25
N TRP A 65 -9.60 -4.51 7.65
CA TRP A 65 -9.72 -3.83 6.37
C TRP A 65 -9.68 -2.29 6.46
N ASP A 66 -9.97 -1.73 7.64
CA ASP A 66 -10.15 -0.31 7.94
C ASP A 66 -9.31 0.18 9.14
N SER A 67 -8.21 -0.49 9.48
CA SER A 67 -7.40 -0.13 10.65
C SER A 67 -6.11 0.61 10.30
N SER A 68 -5.79 1.67 11.04
CA SER A 68 -4.42 2.25 11.02
C SER A 68 -3.33 1.23 11.42
N GLY A 69 -3.70 0.16 12.13
CA GLY A 69 -2.80 -0.95 12.45
C GLY A 69 -2.36 -1.72 11.20
N SER A 70 -3.25 -1.88 10.22
CA SER A 70 -3.12 -2.72 9.01
C SER A 70 -1.78 -2.54 8.30
N THR A 71 -1.41 -1.29 8.01
CA THR A 71 -0.13 -0.94 7.37
C THR A 71 1.08 -1.34 8.22
N THR A 72 1.06 -0.97 9.51
CA THR A 72 2.21 -1.17 10.40
C THR A 72 2.41 -2.64 10.78
N VAL A 73 1.33 -3.42 10.81
CA VAL A 73 1.33 -4.87 11.02
C VAL A 73 1.80 -5.58 9.76
N THR A 74 1.18 -5.31 8.61
CA THR A 74 1.49 -6.00 7.35
C THR A 74 2.95 -5.82 6.95
N LEU A 75 3.50 -4.60 7.04
CA LEU A 75 4.92 -4.36 6.79
C LEU A 75 5.83 -4.96 7.86
N GLY A 76 5.37 -5.08 9.12
CA GLY A 76 6.08 -5.77 10.18
C GLY A 76 6.16 -7.29 9.97
N ILE A 77 5.06 -7.90 9.51
CA ILE A 77 5.01 -9.33 9.15
C ILE A 77 5.90 -9.60 7.94
N LEU A 78 5.78 -8.81 6.87
CA LEU A 78 6.59 -8.97 5.67
C LEU A 78 8.09 -8.79 5.97
N LYS A 79 8.48 -7.79 6.78
CA LYS A 79 9.88 -7.59 7.21
C LYS A 79 10.44 -8.74 8.05
N ASP A 80 9.59 -9.49 8.75
CA ASP A 80 10.00 -10.62 9.58
C ASP A 80 10.16 -11.91 8.76
N VAL A 81 9.35 -12.12 7.71
CA VAL A 81 9.38 -13.37 6.92
C VAL A 81 10.26 -13.32 5.67
N ILE A 82 10.53 -12.14 5.11
CA ILE A 82 11.38 -12.00 3.93
C ILE A 82 12.85 -12.04 4.35
N ASN A 83 13.60 -13.03 3.85
CA ASN A 83 15.05 -13.12 3.92
C ASN A 83 15.67 -12.49 2.66
N PRO A 84 16.38 -11.35 2.77
CA PRO A 84 17.00 -10.69 1.63
C PRO A 84 17.87 -11.59 0.75
N LYS A 85 18.55 -12.59 1.32
CA LYS A 85 19.43 -13.49 0.57
C LYS A 85 18.70 -14.57 -0.24
N GLU A 86 17.46 -14.89 0.11
CA GLU A 86 16.67 -15.92 -0.56
C GLU A 86 15.68 -15.31 -1.56
N GLU A 87 15.06 -14.18 -1.19
CA GLU A 87 14.03 -13.51 -1.99
C GLU A 87 14.57 -12.39 -2.88
N GLY A 88 15.78 -11.88 -2.65
CA GLY A 88 16.32 -10.70 -3.36
C GLY A 88 15.50 -9.42 -3.10
N ILE A 89 14.74 -9.38 -2.01
CA ILE A 89 13.97 -8.20 -1.53
C ILE A 89 14.26 -7.99 -0.04
N ALA A 90 14.36 -6.75 0.41
CA ALA A 90 14.39 -6.39 1.82
C ALA A 90 13.31 -5.36 2.15
N ILE A 91 12.78 -5.42 3.37
CA ILE A 91 11.90 -4.38 3.92
C ILE A 91 12.60 -3.72 5.09
N LEU A 92 12.80 -2.41 4.96
CA LEU A 92 13.54 -1.58 5.90
C LEU A 92 12.62 -0.63 6.65
N GLY A 93 13.10 -0.07 7.75
CA GLY A 93 12.36 0.89 8.57
C GLY A 93 11.33 0.26 9.49
N GLY A 94 10.19 0.94 9.68
CA GLY A 94 9.05 0.47 10.46
C GLY A 94 8.31 1.56 11.22
N LYS A 95 7.61 1.19 12.30
CA LYS A 95 6.84 2.10 13.18
C LYS A 95 7.75 2.81 14.19
N GLY A 96 7.45 4.08 14.48
CA GLY A 96 8.11 4.89 15.50
C GLY A 96 9.61 5.00 15.26
N LYS A 97 10.43 4.71 16.29
CA LYS A 97 11.90 4.77 16.18
C LYS A 97 12.49 3.88 15.08
N ASN A 98 11.80 2.83 14.64
CA ASN A 98 12.28 2.00 13.53
C ASN A 98 12.21 2.73 12.18
N ALA A 99 11.33 3.71 11.99
CA ALA A 99 11.29 4.57 10.79
C ALA A 99 12.66 5.25 10.53
N LEU A 100 13.37 5.61 11.61
CA LEU A 100 14.66 6.31 11.55
C LEU A 100 15.85 5.40 11.23
N LYS A 101 15.65 4.08 11.20
CA LYS A 101 16.74 3.09 11.01
C LYS A 101 17.07 2.80 9.55
N VAL A 102 16.25 3.23 8.58
CA VAL A 102 16.49 2.93 7.15
C VAL A 102 17.93 3.21 6.71
N PRO A 103 18.59 4.34 7.06
CA PRO A 103 19.98 4.56 6.65
C PRO A 103 20.97 3.51 7.18
N GLU A 104 20.79 3.05 8.43
CA GLU A 104 21.62 2.01 9.05
C GLU A 104 21.35 0.63 8.44
N GLU A 105 20.08 0.35 8.12
CA GLU A 105 19.69 -0.92 7.50
C GLU A 105 20.11 -1.01 6.02
N VAL A 106 20.04 0.10 5.28
CA VAL A 106 20.55 0.25 3.90
C VAL A 106 22.06 -0.02 3.84
N GLU A 107 22.85 0.57 4.75
CA GLU A 107 24.32 0.37 4.86
C GLU A 107 24.72 -1.08 5.18
N ARG A 108 23.80 -1.87 5.75
CA ARG A 108 23.98 -3.31 5.96
C ARG A 108 23.55 -4.10 4.73
N LEU A 109 22.51 -3.65 4.03
CA LEU A 109 21.94 -4.31 2.85
C LEU A 109 22.85 -4.20 1.62
N SER A 110 23.55 -3.09 1.42
CA SER A 110 24.55 -2.88 0.36
C SER A 110 25.75 -3.85 0.41
N LYS A 111 25.87 -4.66 1.45
CA LYS A 111 26.86 -5.74 1.57
C LYS A 111 26.43 -7.05 0.92
N ILE A 112 25.16 -7.14 0.52
CA ILE A 112 24.56 -8.32 -0.13
C ILE A 112 23.75 -7.97 -1.39
N PHE A 113 23.30 -6.73 -1.55
CA PHE A 113 22.60 -6.20 -2.73
C PHE A 113 23.48 -5.21 -3.50
N ASP A 114 23.32 -5.13 -4.82
CA ASP A 114 24.03 -4.20 -5.69
C ASP A 114 23.33 -2.83 -5.70
N ILE A 115 23.50 -2.10 -4.60
CA ILE A 115 22.81 -0.81 -4.36
C ILE A 115 23.77 0.24 -3.81
N ASP A 116 23.60 1.51 -4.22
CA ASP A 116 24.25 2.65 -3.58
C ASP A 116 23.54 2.99 -2.26
N PRO A 117 24.18 2.78 -1.08
CA PRO A 117 23.57 3.09 0.20
C PRO A 117 23.36 4.60 0.41
N PHE A 118 24.15 5.47 -0.23
CA PHE A 118 23.98 6.91 -0.17
C PHE A 118 22.73 7.35 -0.95
N GLU A 119 22.55 6.85 -2.17
CA GLU A 119 21.36 7.12 -2.98
C GLU A 119 20.08 6.61 -2.30
N MET A 120 20.05 5.35 -1.85
CA MET A 120 18.87 4.80 -1.17
C MET A 120 18.54 5.56 0.13
N THR A 121 19.56 5.97 0.90
CA THR A 121 19.39 6.83 2.07
C THR A 121 18.83 8.21 1.71
N LYS A 122 19.28 8.80 0.59
CA LYS A 122 18.78 10.08 0.08
C LYS A 122 17.33 9.98 -0.36
N ILE A 123 16.95 8.91 -1.06
CA ILE A 123 15.58 8.63 -1.51
C ILE A 123 14.64 8.49 -0.30
N SER A 124 14.97 7.64 0.68
CA SER A 124 14.20 7.47 1.93
C SER A 124 13.93 8.82 2.63
N LYS A 125 14.98 9.64 2.80
CA LYS A 125 14.87 10.96 3.44
C LYS A 125 14.06 11.95 2.62
N LEU A 126 14.23 11.96 1.28
CA LEU A 126 13.52 12.88 0.39
C LEU A 126 12.02 12.59 0.38
N VAL A 127 11.64 11.32 0.27
CA VAL A 127 10.24 10.85 0.32
C VAL A 127 9.58 11.20 1.66
N ALA A 128 10.26 11.00 2.79
CA ALA A 128 9.77 11.45 4.09
C ALA A 128 9.63 12.98 4.22
N LYS A 129 10.45 13.75 3.49
CA LYS A 129 10.36 15.22 3.48
C LYS A 129 9.26 15.76 2.57
N VAL A 130 8.98 15.13 1.44
CA VAL A 130 7.86 15.51 0.57
C VAL A 130 6.54 15.39 1.33
N ASP A 131 6.31 14.25 1.97
CA ASP A 131 5.07 13.92 2.71
C ASP A 131 4.91 14.65 4.05
N THR A 132 5.86 15.51 4.43
CA THR A 132 5.78 16.37 5.62
C THR A 132 5.92 17.86 5.33
N THR A 133 6.50 18.23 4.18
CA THR A 133 6.90 19.62 3.88
C THR A 133 6.19 20.19 2.66
N LEU A 134 6.07 19.41 1.57
CA LEU A 134 5.41 19.84 0.33
C LEU A 134 3.92 19.48 0.32
N LEU A 135 3.55 18.45 1.07
CA LEU A 135 2.18 18.11 1.42
C LEU A 135 2.01 18.27 2.93
N GLN A 136 1.34 19.35 3.36
CA GLN A 136 1.05 19.64 4.77
C GLN A 136 -0.45 19.48 5.00
N ASP A 137 -0.85 18.28 5.42
CA ASP A 137 -2.26 17.87 5.55
C ASP A 137 -2.68 17.59 7.01
N GLY A 138 -1.84 17.96 7.97
CA GLY A 138 -2.07 17.75 9.40
C GLY A 138 -1.72 16.35 9.93
N HIS A 139 -1.21 15.43 9.10
CA HIS A 139 -0.80 14.10 9.57
C HIS A 139 0.72 14.07 9.86
N GLN A 140 1.09 13.71 11.08
CA GLN A 140 2.48 13.53 11.48
C GLN A 140 2.95 12.11 11.16
N LEU A 141 4.00 11.96 10.33
CA LEU A 141 4.57 10.66 9.99
C LEU A 141 5.06 9.90 11.23
N TYR A 142 4.57 8.69 11.41
CA TYR A 142 4.95 7.79 12.51
C TYR A 142 5.35 6.39 12.03
N HIS A 143 5.21 6.11 10.74
CA HIS A 143 5.67 4.89 10.09
C HIS A 143 6.28 5.24 8.74
N HIS A 144 7.45 4.68 8.46
CA HIS A 144 8.14 4.78 7.18
C HIS A 144 8.81 3.43 6.94
N SER A 145 8.48 2.80 5.82
CA SER A 145 9.09 1.55 5.41
C SER A 145 9.51 1.62 3.95
N MET A 146 10.74 1.18 3.66
CA MET A 146 11.32 1.17 2.33
C MET A 146 11.55 -0.29 1.92
N ILE A 147 10.95 -0.68 0.81
CA ILE A 147 11.08 -1.99 0.18
C ILE A 147 12.12 -1.82 -0.93
N ILE A 148 13.15 -2.67 -0.95
CA ILE A 148 14.28 -2.57 -1.89
C ILE A 148 14.57 -3.97 -2.45
N SER A 149 14.82 -4.06 -3.75
CA SER A 149 15.30 -5.29 -4.41
C SER A 149 16.82 -5.32 -4.54
N GLU A 150 17.36 -6.49 -4.88
CA GLU A 150 18.79 -6.73 -5.06
C GLU A 150 19.48 -5.81 -6.08
N ASP A 151 18.72 -5.24 -7.03
CA ASP A 151 19.20 -4.31 -8.06
C ASP A 151 18.73 -2.84 -7.84
N GLY A 152 18.30 -2.50 -6.62
CA GLY A 152 18.01 -1.13 -6.22
C GLY A 152 16.65 -0.58 -6.67
N TYR A 153 15.80 -1.38 -7.31
CA TYR A 153 14.40 -0.99 -7.49
C TYR A 153 13.70 -0.92 -6.13
N TRP A 154 12.94 0.15 -5.89
CA TRP A 154 12.39 0.48 -4.58
C TRP A 154 10.91 0.87 -4.59
N GLY A 155 10.29 0.73 -3.43
CA GLY A 155 8.97 1.25 -3.10
C GLY A 155 8.97 1.75 -1.65
N ILE A 156 8.23 2.82 -1.34
CA ILE A 156 8.15 3.35 0.02
C ILE A 156 6.68 3.49 0.43
N ILE A 157 6.38 3.00 1.63
CA ILE A 157 5.05 3.10 2.24
C ILE A 157 5.20 3.85 3.57
N GLN A 158 4.53 4.99 3.66
CA GLN A 158 4.54 5.84 4.84
C GLN A 158 3.14 5.92 5.45
N GLN A 159 3.06 6.17 6.75
CA GLN A 159 1.80 6.50 7.40
C GLN A 159 1.97 7.65 8.40
N GLY A 160 1.14 8.66 8.24
CA GLY A 160 0.95 9.76 9.19
C GLY A 160 -0.31 9.56 10.02
N MET A 161 -0.34 10.16 11.21
CA MET A 161 -1.53 10.23 12.06
C MET A 161 -1.91 11.68 12.34
N ASN A 162 -3.20 11.95 12.41
CA ASN A 162 -3.75 13.20 12.92
C ASN A 162 -4.46 12.91 14.25
N GLU A 163 -3.92 13.45 15.34
CA GLU A 163 -4.43 13.21 16.69
C GLU A 163 -5.73 13.96 17.00
N GLU A 164 -6.07 15.01 16.24
CA GLU A 164 -7.31 15.76 16.40
C GLU A 164 -8.48 15.01 15.76
N THR A 165 -8.30 14.54 14.53
CA THR A 165 -9.34 13.81 13.78
C THR A 165 -9.43 12.33 14.17
N LYS A 166 -8.38 11.77 14.79
CA LYS A 166 -8.22 10.33 15.11
C LYS A 166 -8.14 9.41 13.88
N PHE A 167 -7.65 9.93 12.77
CA PHE A 167 -7.39 9.15 11.55
C PHE A 167 -5.91 9.11 11.18
N ALA A 168 -5.52 8.06 10.48
CA ALA A 168 -4.27 7.95 9.77
C ALA A 168 -4.43 8.24 8.28
N ARG A 169 -3.33 8.60 7.63
CA ARG A 169 -3.21 8.73 6.18
C ARG A 169 -1.97 7.99 5.72
N ARG A 170 -2.13 7.13 4.71
CA ARG A 170 -1.11 6.25 4.15
C ARG A 170 -0.68 6.76 2.78
N TYR A 171 0.62 6.91 2.59
CA TYR A 171 1.23 7.41 1.35
C TYR A 171 2.02 6.29 0.70
N HIS A 172 1.80 6.08 -0.59
CA HIS A 172 2.43 5.03 -1.37
C HIS A 172 3.28 5.63 -2.48
N TRP A 173 4.52 5.17 -2.54
CA TRP A 173 5.53 5.57 -3.50
C TRP A 173 6.08 4.35 -4.22
N LYS A 174 6.26 4.49 -5.53
CA LYS A 174 6.93 3.55 -6.43
C LYS A 174 8.20 4.22 -6.96
N ASN A 175 9.19 3.43 -7.38
CA ASN A 175 10.42 3.93 -8.00
C ASN A 175 10.13 5.03 -9.04
N THR A 176 10.59 6.24 -8.77
CA THR A 176 10.31 7.45 -9.57
C THR A 176 11.53 8.37 -9.60
N ASN A 177 11.71 9.04 -10.74
CA ASN A 177 12.71 10.11 -10.89
C ASN A 177 12.14 11.50 -10.56
N ASN A 178 10.82 11.60 -10.33
CA ASN A 178 10.13 12.83 -10.02
C ASN A 178 9.55 12.75 -8.60
N PHE A 179 10.16 13.50 -7.68
CA PHE A 179 9.82 13.51 -6.25
C PHE A 179 8.93 14.69 -5.84
N ILE A 180 8.65 15.64 -6.73
CA ILE A 180 8.09 16.96 -6.35
C ILE A 180 6.86 17.37 -7.16
N VAL A 181 6.49 16.62 -8.20
CA VAL A 181 5.26 16.84 -8.97
C VAL A 181 4.49 15.53 -9.06
N GLU A 182 3.33 15.45 -8.41
CA GLU A 182 2.44 14.27 -8.38
C GLU A 182 3.22 12.93 -8.24
N PRO A 183 4.07 12.77 -7.20
CA PRO A 183 5.07 11.72 -7.16
C PRO A 183 4.57 10.40 -6.54
N HIS A 184 3.37 10.42 -5.94
CA HIS A 184 2.74 9.28 -5.28
C HIS A 184 2.11 8.32 -6.30
N GLU A 185 2.30 7.02 -6.06
CA GLU A 185 1.45 5.98 -6.67
C GLU A 185 0.03 6.04 -6.07
N GLY A 186 -0.10 6.45 -4.81
CA GLY A 186 -1.39 6.87 -4.27
C GLY A 186 -1.38 7.27 -2.79
N ILE A 187 -2.49 7.86 -2.35
CA ILE A 187 -2.70 8.32 -0.97
C ILE A 187 -4.07 7.81 -0.50
N ALA A 188 -4.10 7.13 0.65
CA ALA A 188 -5.31 6.57 1.26
C ALA A 188 -5.55 7.18 2.65
N GLY A 189 -6.77 7.62 2.93
CA GLY A 189 -7.19 8.26 4.19
C GLY A 189 -8.13 9.44 3.95
N ILE A 190 -8.69 10.01 5.02
CA ILE A 190 -9.71 11.08 4.94
C ILE A 190 -9.21 12.33 4.23
N ARG A 191 -9.98 12.80 3.24
CA ARG A 191 -9.76 14.08 2.56
C ARG A 191 -10.01 15.25 3.52
N GLY A 192 -9.06 16.16 3.58
CA GLY A 192 -9.10 17.35 4.43
C GLY A 192 -8.50 18.56 3.71
N LYS A 193 -8.43 19.70 4.40
CA LYS A 193 -7.68 20.87 3.92
C LYS A 193 -6.18 20.59 4.09
N ALA A 194 -5.39 20.86 3.06
CA ALA A 194 -3.94 20.69 3.07
C ALA A 194 -3.28 21.83 2.28
N VAL A 195 -2.07 22.22 2.66
CA VAL A 195 -1.19 22.97 1.76
C VAL A 195 -0.50 21.94 0.89
N ASN A 196 -0.82 21.94 -0.40
CA ASN A 196 -0.38 20.94 -1.35
C ASN A 196 0.34 21.62 -2.53
N ILE A 197 1.67 21.64 -2.50
CA ILE A 197 2.48 22.20 -3.60
C ILE A 197 3.11 21.12 -4.49
N ILE A 198 2.65 19.87 -4.41
CA ILE A 198 3.05 18.80 -5.34
C ILE A 198 2.12 18.66 -6.56
N GLU A 199 0.94 19.28 -6.60
CA GLU A 199 0.07 19.22 -7.80
C GLU A 199 0.77 19.88 -9.00
N LYS A 200 0.56 19.33 -10.21
CA LYS A 200 1.23 19.77 -11.44
C LYS A 200 1.16 21.28 -11.66
N ASN A 201 0.00 21.87 -11.40
CA ASN A 201 -0.30 23.27 -11.65
C ASN A 201 0.40 24.27 -10.69
N TYR A 202 1.03 23.82 -9.60
CA TYR A 202 1.73 24.67 -8.62
C TYR A 202 3.23 24.87 -8.89
N GLU A 203 3.67 24.84 -10.14
CA GLU A 203 5.09 25.06 -10.49
C GLU A 203 5.62 26.42 -10.00
N ASN A 204 4.82 27.47 -10.14
CA ASN A 204 5.18 28.81 -9.67
C ASN A 204 5.30 28.88 -8.14
N SER A 205 4.46 28.14 -7.40
CA SER A 205 4.57 28.05 -5.94
C SER A 205 5.84 27.31 -5.51
N ARG A 206 6.23 26.24 -6.23
CA ARG A 206 7.51 25.55 -5.99
C ARG A 206 8.73 26.44 -6.29
N LYS A 207 8.69 27.23 -7.37
CA LYS A 207 9.71 28.25 -7.68
C LYS A 207 9.82 29.31 -6.58
N LEU A 208 8.68 29.90 -6.19
CA LEU A 208 8.63 30.90 -5.11
C LEU A 208 9.22 30.37 -3.79
N VAL A 209 8.93 29.12 -3.42
CA VAL A 209 9.55 28.48 -2.24
C VAL A 209 11.08 28.39 -2.37
N LEU A 210 11.60 28.04 -3.56
CA LEU A 210 13.05 28.01 -3.80
C LEU A 210 13.70 29.39 -3.77
N ASP A 211 13.00 30.42 -4.26
CA ASP A 211 13.49 31.80 -4.27
C ASP A 211 13.50 32.39 -2.85
N LEU A 212 12.42 32.18 -2.08
CA LEU A 212 12.37 32.51 -0.64
C LEU A 212 13.48 31.80 0.15
N LEU A 213 13.79 30.53 -0.15
CA LEU A 213 14.89 29.80 0.50
C LEU A 213 16.29 30.35 0.15
N ARG A 214 16.42 31.16 -0.90
CA ARG A 214 17.67 31.83 -1.31
C ARG A 214 17.76 33.27 -0.83
N GLU A 215 16.66 33.83 -0.34
CA GLU A 215 16.59 35.23 0.08
C GLU A 215 17.22 35.46 1.47
N ASN A 216 17.60 36.71 1.74
CA ASN A 216 18.15 37.10 3.03
C ASN A 216 17.12 36.89 4.14
N PRO A 217 17.41 36.09 5.19
CA PRO A 217 16.46 35.81 6.27
C PRO A 217 15.88 37.05 6.96
N LYS A 218 16.60 38.18 6.95
CA LYS A 218 16.09 39.46 7.49
C LYS A 218 14.89 40.00 6.72
N ASN A 219 14.88 39.87 5.38
CA ASN A 219 13.77 40.29 4.53
C ASN A 219 12.54 39.43 4.81
N ILE A 220 12.72 38.10 4.76
CA ILE A 220 11.66 37.10 5.02
C ILE A 220 11.03 37.31 6.40
N ILE A 221 11.84 37.57 7.43
CA ILE A 221 11.33 37.86 8.78
C ILE A 221 10.50 39.16 8.80
N SER A 222 10.94 40.21 8.10
CA SER A 222 10.19 41.46 7.97
C SER A 222 8.84 41.24 7.27
N GLU A 223 8.82 40.52 6.15
CA GLU A 223 7.60 40.18 5.41
C GLU A 223 6.63 39.32 6.25
N ILE A 224 7.14 38.31 6.95
CA ILE A 224 6.32 37.50 7.87
C ILE A 224 5.76 38.34 9.01
N GLN A 225 6.51 39.32 9.53
CA GLN A 225 6.02 40.25 10.55
C GLN A 225 4.94 41.17 10.00
N MET A 226 5.10 41.73 8.80
CA MET A 226 4.08 42.52 8.10
C MET A 226 2.82 41.70 7.82
N ALA A 227 2.93 40.49 7.27
CA ALA A 227 1.81 39.60 7.03
C ALA A 227 1.07 39.24 8.34
N LYS A 228 1.80 38.98 9.44
CA LYS A 228 1.20 38.75 10.77
C LYS A 228 0.53 40.01 11.35
N ALA A 229 1.01 41.21 11.06
CA ALA A 229 0.37 42.46 11.45
C ALA A 229 -0.94 42.68 10.65
N MET A 230 -0.90 42.48 9.33
CA MET A 230 -2.08 42.55 8.46
C MET A 230 -3.16 41.53 8.88
N LEU A 231 -2.78 40.28 9.15
CA LEU A 231 -3.70 39.25 9.67
C LEU A 231 -4.30 39.57 11.06
N LYS A 232 -3.68 40.48 11.82
CA LYS A 232 -4.19 41.02 13.08
C LYS A 232 -4.97 42.33 12.91
N GLY A 233 -5.27 42.73 11.67
CA GLY A 233 -6.01 43.97 11.36
C GLY A 233 -5.17 45.24 11.39
N GLN A 234 -3.84 45.15 11.47
CA GLN A 234 -2.93 46.29 11.38
C GLN A 234 -2.44 46.44 9.94
N THR A 235 -3.10 47.31 9.17
CA THR A 235 -2.77 47.57 7.75
C THR A 235 -1.83 48.76 7.59
N THR A 236 -0.82 48.62 6.73
CA THR A 236 -0.02 49.73 6.21
C THR A 236 -0.69 50.33 4.97
N LEU A 237 -0.33 51.57 4.58
CA LEU A 237 -0.88 52.23 3.38
C LEU A 237 -0.74 51.40 2.09
N GLU A 238 0.32 50.60 1.98
CA GLU A 238 0.62 49.76 0.81
C GLU A 238 -0.43 48.66 0.58
N SER A 239 -1.12 48.22 1.65
CA SER A 239 -2.23 47.26 1.55
C SER A 239 -3.39 47.76 0.70
N TRP A 240 -3.51 49.08 0.52
CA TRP A 240 -4.56 49.72 -0.29
C TRP A 240 -4.17 49.88 -1.76
N ILE A 241 -2.87 49.80 -2.08
CA ILE A 241 -2.32 50.09 -3.41
C ILE A 241 -2.22 48.82 -4.27
N ASN A 242 -1.82 47.69 -3.66
CA ASN A 242 -1.38 46.50 -4.41
C ASN A 242 -2.41 45.37 -4.55
N GLY A 243 -3.67 45.56 -4.14
CA GLY A 243 -4.80 44.66 -4.49
C GLY A 243 -4.55 43.17 -4.25
N ALA A 244 -3.97 42.81 -3.10
CA ALA A 244 -3.46 41.46 -2.83
C ALA A 244 -4.52 40.37 -3.05
N THR A 245 -4.34 39.61 -4.14
CA THR A 245 -5.30 38.57 -4.54
C THR A 245 -5.09 37.32 -3.68
N PHE A 246 -6.08 37.00 -2.85
CA PHE A 246 -6.07 35.76 -2.07
C PHE A 246 -6.12 34.55 -3.01
N ILE A 247 -5.03 33.78 -3.05
CA ILE A 247 -4.93 32.58 -3.87
C ILE A 247 -5.94 31.54 -3.36
N THR A 248 -6.99 31.31 -4.15
CA THR A 248 -8.00 30.29 -3.88
C THR A 248 -7.40 28.90 -4.10
N SER A 249 -7.46 28.03 -3.08
CA SER A 249 -7.00 26.65 -3.18
C SER A 249 -7.71 25.89 -4.31
N SER A 250 -6.94 25.16 -5.13
CA SER A 250 -7.46 24.18 -6.09
C SER A 250 -8.35 23.14 -5.40
N LYS A 251 -9.32 22.59 -6.14
CA LYS A 251 -10.25 21.56 -5.65
C LYS A 251 -9.91 20.15 -6.14
N ASP A 252 -8.85 19.96 -6.92
CA ASP A 252 -8.72 18.77 -7.77
C ASP A 252 -7.37 18.03 -7.58
N ALA A 253 -6.98 17.80 -6.33
CA ALA A 253 -6.09 16.68 -6.01
C ALA A 253 -6.88 15.37 -6.07
N ARG A 254 -6.56 14.51 -7.04
CA ARG A 254 -7.10 13.13 -7.14
C ARG A 254 -6.59 12.29 -5.97
N ILE A 255 -7.37 12.23 -4.91
CA ILE A 255 -7.14 11.29 -3.80
C ILE A 255 -7.80 9.99 -4.19
N ILE A 256 -7.04 8.88 -4.16
CA ILE A 256 -7.58 7.54 -4.42
C ILE A 256 -8.40 7.11 -3.22
N TYR A 257 -9.64 7.51 -3.30
CA TYR A 257 -10.67 7.30 -2.31
C TYR A 257 -11.11 5.81 -2.56
N MET A 258 -10.91 4.87 -1.63
CA MET A 258 -11.15 3.41 -1.73
C MET A 258 -12.23 2.83 -0.76
N LYS A 259 -13.51 2.72 -1.18
CA LYS A 259 -14.69 2.55 -0.27
C LYS A 259 -14.91 1.16 0.34
N PRO A 260 -15.41 1.02 1.60
CA PRO A 260 -16.21 -0.15 1.99
C PRO A 260 -17.40 -0.34 1.05
N LEU A 261 -17.47 -1.49 0.37
CA LEU A 261 -18.39 -1.64 -0.74
C LEU A 261 -19.79 -2.07 -0.35
N ASP A 262 -20.73 -1.53 -1.13
CA ASP A 262 -22.12 -1.94 -1.23
C ASP A 262 -22.19 -3.43 -1.57
N GLU A 263 -22.98 -4.21 -0.81
CA GLU A 263 -23.17 -5.65 -0.99
C GLU A 263 -23.49 -6.03 -2.44
N ARG A 264 -24.13 -5.13 -3.21
CA ARG A 264 -24.46 -5.29 -4.63
C ARG A 264 -23.25 -5.39 -5.56
N LYS A 265 -22.06 -4.93 -5.17
CA LYS A 265 -20.80 -5.12 -5.94
C LYS A 265 -20.02 -6.36 -5.50
N ILE A 266 -20.11 -6.71 -4.21
CA ILE A 266 -19.48 -7.92 -3.66
C ILE A 266 -20.23 -9.16 -4.16
N LYS A 267 -21.56 -9.10 -4.24
CA LYS A 267 -22.44 -10.20 -4.64
C LYS A 267 -22.04 -10.85 -6.00
N PRO A 268 -21.86 -10.13 -7.13
CA PRO A 268 -21.41 -10.75 -8.39
C PRO A 268 -20.03 -11.42 -8.32
N VAL A 269 -19.16 -10.99 -7.41
CA VAL A 269 -17.85 -11.64 -7.17
C VAL A 269 -18.04 -12.92 -6.34
N LEU A 270 -18.88 -12.88 -5.31
CA LEU A 270 -19.25 -14.06 -4.52
C LEU A 270 -20.06 -15.09 -5.36
N GLU A 271 -20.90 -14.62 -6.28
CA GLU A 271 -21.61 -15.45 -7.26
C GLU A 271 -20.62 -16.10 -8.22
N LYS A 272 -19.66 -15.36 -8.79
CA LYS A 272 -18.57 -15.97 -9.58
C LYS A 272 -17.72 -16.96 -8.79
N LEU A 273 -17.45 -16.72 -7.51
CA LEU A 273 -16.76 -17.68 -6.64
C LEU A 273 -17.59 -18.96 -6.44
N TYR A 274 -18.92 -18.85 -6.40
CA TYR A 274 -19.86 -19.95 -6.27
C TYR A 274 -20.11 -20.68 -7.60
N GLU A 275 -20.09 -19.98 -8.73
CA GLU A 275 -20.22 -20.52 -10.09
C GLU A 275 -18.93 -21.15 -10.61
N ALA A 276 -17.77 -20.63 -10.19
CA ALA A 276 -16.45 -21.21 -10.48
C ALA A 276 -16.20 -22.57 -9.78
N ASN A 277 -17.22 -23.09 -9.08
CA ASN A 277 -17.34 -24.45 -8.55
C ASN A 277 -16.62 -25.44 -9.49
N PRO A 278 -15.40 -25.90 -9.14
CA PRO A 278 -14.59 -26.66 -10.07
C PRO A 278 -15.37 -27.92 -10.47
N ASN A 279 -15.47 -28.17 -11.77
CA ASN A 279 -16.34 -29.20 -12.35
C ASN A 279 -16.05 -30.64 -11.87
N ASN A 280 -15.01 -30.83 -11.05
CA ASN A 280 -14.77 -32.04 -10.29
C ASN A 280 -14.74 -31.78 -8.78
N LEU A 281 -15.90 -31.39 -8.22
CA LEU A 281 -16.12 -31.33 -6.78
C LEU A 281 -15.87 -32.71 -6.13
N GLU A 282 -16.04 -33.80 -6.87
CA GLU A 282 -15.79 -35.17 -6.38
C GLU A 282 -14.29 -35.44 -6.15
N GLU A 283 -13.38 -35.12 -7.09
CA GLU A 283 -11.92 -35.19 -6.82
C GLU A 283 -11.49 -34.24 -5.70
N ALA A 284 -12.01 -33.00 -5.67
CA ALA A 284 -11.67 -32.06 -4.61
C ALA A 284 -12.11 -32.56 -3.22
N LEU A 285 -13.29 -33.20 -3.12
CA LEU A 285 -13.77 -33.84 -1.90
C LEU A 285 -13.02 -35.14 -1.57
N LEU A 286 -12.57 -35.91 -2.57
CA LEU A 286 -11.76 -37.12 -2.40
C LEU A 286 -10.32 -36.82 -1.96
N GLU A 287 -9.73 -35.70 -2.40
CA GLU A 287 -8.45 -35.16 -1.91
C GLU A 287 -8.60 -34.30 -0.63
N GLY A 288 -9.82 -34.11 -0.11
CA GLY A 288 -10.09 -33.48 1.18
C GLY A 288 -10.17 -31.95 1.20
N LEU A 289 -10.15 -31.28 0.04
CA LEU A 289 -10.26 -29.83 -0.12
C LEU A 289 -11.72 -29.35 0.03
N GLY A 290 -12.03 -28.76 1.18
CA GLY A 290 -13.36 -28.20 1.45
C GLY A 290 -13.67 -26.92 0.63
N PRO A 291 -14.96 -26.59 0.38
CA PRO A 291 -15.35 -25.42 -0.42
C PRO A 291 -14.78 -24.08 0.08
N SER A 292 -14.65 -23.89 1.40
CA SER A 292 -14.06 -22.69 1.99
C SER A 292 -12.57 -22.52 1.64
N THR A 293 -11.85 -23.64 1.51
CA THR A 293 -10.42 -23.69 1.22
C THR A 293 -10.18 -23.46 -0.28
N ALA A 294 -11.02 -24.05 -1.14
CA ALA A 294 -11.04 -23.74 -2.57
C ALA A 294 -11.31 -22.25 -2.84
N LYS A 295 -12.28 -21.65 -2.14
CA LYS A 295 -12.58 -20.20 -2.21
C LYS A 295 -11.38 -19.34 -1.78
N ALA A 296 -10.70 -19.72 -0.70
CA ALA A 296 -9.52 -18.99 -0.23
C ALA A 296 -8.36 -19.06 -1.23
N LEU A 297 -8.10 -20.24 -1.80
CA LEU A 297 -7.10 -20.44 -2.86
C LEU A 297 -7.43 -19.66 -4.14
N TYR A 298 -8.71 -19.59 -4.54
CA TYR A 298 -9.14 -18.70 -5.63
C TYR A 298 -8.80 -17.24 -5.30
N LEU A 299 -9.16 -16.75 -4.11
CA LEU A 299 -8.93 -15.34 -3.76
C LEU A 299 -7.44 -15.00 -3.69
N ILE A 300 -6.59 -15.94 -3.31
CA ILE A 300 -5.12 -15.78 -3.34
C ILE A 300 -4.60 -15.79 -4.77
N SER A 301 -5.09 -16.70 -5.62
CA SER A 301 -4.75 -16.70 -7.04
C SER A 301 -5.18 -15.40 -7.73
N ASP A 302 -6.41 -14.93 -7.51
CA ASP A 302 -6.91 -13.65 -7.99
C ASP A 302 -6.03 -12.47 -7.53
N LEU A 303 -5.54 -12.47 -6.28
CA LEU A 303 -4.61 -11.45 -5.78
C LEU A 303 -3.27 -11.45 -6.54
N ILE A 304 -2.74 -12.65 -6.85
CA ILE A 304 -1.44 -12.85 -7.50
C ILE A 304 -1.50 -12.52 -9.00
N TYR A 305 -2.58 -12.93 -9.68
CA TYR A 305 -2.65 -12.92 -11.14
C TYR A 305 -3.45 -11.74 -11.74
N ASN A 306 -4.49 -11.21 -11.08
CA ASN A 306 -5.22 -10.05 -11.61
C ASN A 306 -4.47 -8.75 -11.30
N GLU A 307 -4.42 -7.81 -12.24
CA GLU A 307 -3.78 -6.50 -12.04
C GLU A 307 -4.69 -5.52 -11.28
N PRO A 308 -4.13 -4.56 -10.51
CA PRO A 308 -4.91 -3.46 -9.98
C PRO A 308 -5.32 -2.55 -11.15
N PRO A 309 -6.51 -1.92 -11.12
CA PRO A 309 -6.88 -0.94 -12.14
C PRO A 309 -5.88 0.23 -12.13
N SER A 310 -5.57 0.77 -13.31
CA SER A 310 -4.78 1.99 -13.42
C SER A 310 -5.58 3.19 -12.90
N TYR A 311 -4.93 4.11 -12.18
CA TYR A 311 -5.55 5.35 -11.72
C TYR A 311 -5.90 6.34 -12.85
N ASN A 312 -5.55 6.01 -14.09
CA ASN A 312 -5.91 6.76 -15.30
C ASN A 312 -7.04 6.09 -16.12
N ASP A 313 -7.56 4.94 -15.68
CA ASP A 313 -8.59 4.20 -16.42
C ASP A 313 -10.01 4.71 -16.08
N PRO A 314 -10.80 5.21 -17.06
CA PRO A 314 -12.19 5.59 -16.85
C PRO A 314 -13.15 4.37 -16.72
N VAL A 315 -12.68 3.14 -16.90
CA VAL A 315 -13.49 1.92 -16.87
C VAL A 315 -13.37 1.17 -15.54
N ASN A 316 -14.52 0.99 -14.88
CA ASN A 316 -14.64 0.40 -13.54
C ASN A 316 -14.43 -1.12 -13.52
N THR A 317 -13.19 -1.59 -13.49
CA THR A 317 -12.87 -2.89 -12.86
C THR A 317 -12.39 -2.63 -11.44
N SER A 318 -13.33 -2.41 -10.52
CA SER A 318 -13.01 -2.11 -9.12
C SER A 318 -12.35 -3.32 -8.44
N LEU A 319 -11.02 -3.30 -8.33
CA LEU A 319 -10.32 -4.11 -7.35
C LEU A 319 -10.78 -3.66 -5.96
N ASP A 320 -11.72 -4.40 -5.38
CA ASP A 320 -12.18 -4.20 -4.00
C ASP A 320 -11.26 -4.97 -3.05
N PRO A 321 -10.46 -4.30 -2.20
CA PRO A 321 -9.61 -4.99 -1.24
C PRO A 321 -10.40 -5.78 -0.19
N PHE A 322 -11.65 -5.38 0.11
CA PHE A 322 -12.47 -6.05 1.12
C PHE A 322 -12.84 -7.48 0.70
N LYS A 323 -12.95 -7.77 -0.61
CA LYS A 323 -13.23 -9.12 -1.12
C LYS A 323 -12.23 -10.17 -0.62
N TYR A 324 -10.98 -9.79 -0.37
CA TYR A 324 -9.93 -10.70 0.09
C TYR A 324 -10.02 -11.06 1.57
N ALA A 325 -10.74 -10.26 2.39
CA ALA A 325 -11.05 -10.63 3.78
C ALA A 325 -11.95 -11.90 3.84
N TYR A 326 -12.67 -12.22 2.76
CA TYR A 326 -13.43 -13.46 2.61
C TYR A 326 -12.57 -14.69 2.27
N ALA A 327 -11.25 -14.58 2.18
CA ALA A 327 -10.36 -15.74 2.03
C ALA A 327 -10.35 -16.55 3.33
N ILE A 328 -9.85 -15.96 4.42
CA ILE A 328 -9.74 -16.64 5.73
C ILE A 328 -10.60 -16.01 6.83
N GLY A 329 -11.19 -14.82 6.63
CA GLY A 329 -11.82 -14.01 7.67
C GLY A 329 -10.86 -12.91 8.17
N GLY A 330 -11.35 -12.03 9.06
CA GLY A 330 -10.57 -10.91 9.61
C GLY A 330 -10.38 -10.99 11.14
N LYS A 331 -9.33 -10.34 11.65
CA LYS A 331 -9.01 -10.28 13.09
C LYS A 331 -10.20 -9.79 13.93
N ASP A 332 -10.84 -8.68 13.52
CA ASP A 332 -11.99 -8.10 14.24
C ASP A 332 -13.33 -8.76 13.90
N GLY A 333 -13.32 -9.96 13.30
CA GLY A 333 -14.53 -10.74 13.05
C GLY A 333 -15.33 -10.31 11.82
N ILE A 334 -14.78 -9.44 10.98
CA ILE A 334 -15.41 -8.94 9.75
C ILE A 334 -14.62 -9.46 8.54
N PRO A 335 -15.25 -10.12 7.53
CA PRO A 335 -16.67 -10.49 7.46
C PRO A 335 -17.07 -11.63 8.40
N TYR A 336 -16.09 -12.41 8.88
CA TYR A 336 -16.20 -13.40 9.96
C TYR A 336 -14.83 -13.56 10.62
N PRO A 337 -14.74 -14.12 11.85
CA PRO A 337 -13.46 -14.37 12.52
C PRO A 337 -12.55 -15.32 11.72
N VAL A 338 -11.23 -15.11 11.78
CA VAL A 338 -10.27 -15.93 11.02
C VAL A 338 -10.47 -17.43 11.26
N ASN A 339 -10.82 -18.16 10.21
CA ASN A 339 -11.01 -19.59 10.21
C ASN A 339 -9.64 -20.29 10.16
N LYS A 340 -9.13 -20.67 11.33
CA LYS A 340 -7.80 -21.28 11.50
C LYS A 340 -7.61 -22.56 10.69
N LYS A 341 -8.67 -23.37 10.52
CA LYS A 341 -8.61 -24.63 9.75
C LYS A 341 -8.40 -24.34 8.27
N VAL A 342 -9.22 -23.46 7.70
CA VAL A 342 -9.09 -23.02 6.29
C VAL A 342 -7.74 -22.36 6.07
N ALA A 343 -7.29 -21.50 6.98
CA ALA A 343 -6.00 -20.84 6.85
C ALA A 343 -4.83 -21.84 6.83
N GLU A 344 -4.83 -22.86 7.70
CA GLU A 344 -3.81 -23.90 7.70
C GLU A 344 -3.82 -24.75 6.43
N GLU A 345 -5.00 -25.21 5.97
CA GLU A 345 -5.13 -25.98 4.73
C GLU A 345 -4.64 -25.20 3.49
N VAL A 346 -4.97 -23.90 3.42
CA VAL A 346 -4.47 -22.99 2.38
C VAL A 346 -2.95 -22.86 2.44
N ILE A 347 -2.40 -22.62 3.63
CA ILE A 347 -0.95 -22.44 3.82
C ILE A 347 -0.20 -23.69 3.37
N VAL A 348 -0.60 -24.88 3.84
CA VAL A 348 0.01 -26.15 3.43
C VAL A 348 -0.07 -26.34 1.91
N THR A 349 -1.22 -26.02 1.29
CA THR A 349 -1.37 -26.11 -0.18
C THR A 349 -0.39 -25.20 -0.93
N LEU A 350 -0.16 -23.97 -0.44
CA LEU A 350 0.79 -23.03 -1.06
C LEU A 350 2.25 -23.43 -0.81
N GLU A 351 2.57 -23.94 0.39
CA GLU A 351 3.88 -24.48 0.73
C GLU A 351 4.23 -25.70 -0.14
N ASP A 352 3.26 -26.60 -0.40
CA ASP A 352 3.40 -27.73 -1.32
C ASP A 352 3.58 -27.30 -2.79
N ILE A 353 2.85 -26.27 -3.23
CA ILE A 353 3.00 -25.65 -4.55
C ILE A 353 4.44 -25.12 -4.72
N LEU A 354 4.96 -24.43 -3.69
CA LEU A 354 6.32 -23.90 -3.68
C LEU A 354 7.39 -24.98 -3.66
N ALA A 355 7.17 -26.06 -2.89
CA ALA A 355 8.09 -27.20 -2.85
C ALA A 355 8.19 -27.85 -4.24
N LYS A 356 7.06 -28.14 -4.90
CA LYS A 356 7.02 -28.71 -6.26
C LYS A 356 7.67 -27.77 -7.28
N ALA A 357 7.34 -26.48 -7.25
CA ALA A 357 7.88 -25.48 -8.16
C ALA A 357 9.39 -25.20 -8.01
N LYS A 358 10.02 -25.64 -6.91
CA LYS A 358 11.47 -25.56 -6.69
C LYS A 358 12.23 -26.84 -7.11
N LEU A 359 11.55 -27.94 -7.41
CA LEU A 359 12.17 -29.26 -7.68
C LEU A 359 12.43 -29.53 -9.17
N ASP A 360 11.52 -29.17 -10.07
CA ASP A 360 11.72 -29.29 -11.53
C ASP A 360 11.12 -28.08 -12.28
N SER A 361 11.79 -27.68 -13.35
CA SER A 361 11.33 -26.66 -14.31
C SER A 361 9.98 -26.98 -14.98
N SER A 362 9.71 -28.26 -15.28
CA SER A 362 8.46 -28.72 -15.90
C SER A 362 7.30 -28.69 -14.90
N ASP A 363 7.56 -29.15 -13.67
CA ASP A 363 6.59 -29.08 -12.57
C ASP A 363 6.33 -27.65 -12.11
N LYS A 364 7.32 -26.75 -12.17
CA LYS A 364 7.14 -25.30 -11.95
C LYS A 364 6.06 -24.73 -12.87
N GLU A 365 6.21 -24.88 -14.19
CA GLU A 365 5.26 -24.29 -15.13
C GLU A 365 3.87 -24.93 -15.01
N PHE A 366 3.79 -26.25 -14.80
CA PHE A 366 2.52 -26.95 -14.58
C PHE A 366 1.80 -26.49 -13.29
N THR A 367 2.52 -26.36 -12.18
CA THR A 367 1.93 -26.01 -10.87
C THR A 367 1.51 -24.55 -10.82
N LEU A 368 2.33 -23.64 -11.35
CA LEU A 368 1.98 -22.22 -11.45
C LEU A 368 0.82 -21.99 -12.44
N LYS A 369 0.77 -22.73 -13.54
CA LYS A 369 -0.39 -22.73 -14.44
C LYS A 369 -1.66 -23.20 -13.75
N LYS A 370 -1.63 -24.27 -12.95
CA LYS A 370 -2.80 -24.69 -12.15
C LYS A 370 -3.27 -23.58 -11.21
N LEU A 371 -2.36 -22.91 -10.51
CA LEU A 371 -2.71 -21.79 -9.64
C LEU A 371 -3.32 -20.65 -10.46
N ARG A 372 -2.74 -20.27 -11.61
CA ARG A 372 -3.26 -19.25 -12.53
C ARG A 372 -4.64 -19.60 -13.09
N ASP A 373 -4.88 -20.86 -13.44
CA ASP A 373 -6.16 -21.32 -14.00
C ASP A 373 -7.30 -21.15 -12.96
N LEU A 374 -7.02 -21.25 -11.65
CA LEU A 374 -8.01 -20.92 -10.60
C LEU A 374 -8.53 -19.48 -10.72
N SER A 375 -7.66 -18.46 -10.90
CA SER A 375 -8.08 -17.05 -11.00
C SER A 375 -8.99 -16.73 -12.18
N ASN A 376 -8.88 -17.52 -13.26
CA ASN A 376 -9.59 -17.25 -14.51
C ASN A 376 -11.00 -17.83 -14.53
N GLY A 377 -11.27 -18.84 -13.69
CA GLY A 377 -12.38 -19.77 -13.88
C GLY A 377 -12.20 -20.62 -15.15
N ASN A 378 -12.87 -21.77 -15.23
CA ASN A 378 -12.77 -22.65 -16.40
C ASN A 378 -13.44 -22.05 -17.64
N LYS A 379 -12.69 -21.21 -18.39
CA LYS A 379 -13.09 -20.68 -19.71
C LYS A 379 -13.01 -21.71 -20.86
N LYS A 380 -12.64 -22.97 -20.58
CA LYS A 380 -12.65 -24.06 -21.57
C LYS A 380 -13.85 -24.97 -21.33
N GLY A 381 -14.97 -24.57 -21.92
CA GLY A 381 -16.28 -25.23 -21.77
C GLY A 381 -17.32 -24.73 -22.79
N SER A 382 -16.89 -24.47 -24.02
CA SER A 382 -17.71 -24.15 -25.19
C SER A 382 -16.98 -24.53 -26.47
#